data_AF-A0A920M021-F1
#
_entry.id   AF-A0A920M021-F1
#
_cell.length_a   1.000
_cell.length_b   1.000
_cell.length_c   1.000
_cell.angle_alpha   90.00
_cell.angle_beta   90.00
_cell.angle_gamma   90.00
#
_symmetry.space_group_name_H-M   'P 1'
#
loop_
_entity.id
_entity.type
_entity.pdbx_description
1 polymer ?
#
loop_
_entity_poly.entity_id
_entity_poly.type
_entity_poly.pdbx_seq_one_letter_code
_entity_poly.pdbx_strand_id
1 'polypeptide(L)' 'MDAITKGTRDGLEIAVNVGAILIAFIALVYLVDSALALLPNINGQNVSLQMILGFFFYPVVWLMGVPTSEKFL' A
#
# COMPACT_ATOMS: atom_id res chain seq x y z
N MET A 1 -32.74 21.60 -4.68
CA MET A 1 -32.01 20.71 -5.62
C MET A 1 -30.54 21.11 -5.71
N ASP A 2 -30.23 22.41 -5.82
CA ASP A 2 -28.86 22.92 -5.91
C ASP A 2 -27.89 22.46 -4.80
N ALA A 3 -28.35 22.37 -3.55
CA ALA A 3 -27.52 21.88 -2.44
C ALA A 3 -27.10 20.41 -2.63
N ILE A 4 -28.00 19.58 -3.17
CA ILE A 4 -27.72 18.17 -3.46
C ILE A 4 -26.74 18.09 -4.63
N THR A 5 -27.01 18.83 -5.72
CA THR A 5 -26.14 18.84 -6.92
C THR A 5 -24.75 19.37 -6.61
N LYS A 6 -24.62 20.37 -5.74
CA LYS A 6 -23.33 20.92 -5.30
C LYS A 6 -22.59 19.92 -4.41
N GLY A 7 -23.25 19.34 -3.40
CA GLY A 7 -22.64 18.30 -2.56
C GLY A 7 -22.17 17.08 -3.35
N THR A 8 -22.92 16.66 -4.39
CA THR A 8 -22.49 15.57 -5.28
C THR A 8 -21.25 15.93 -6.10
N ARG A 9 -21.13 17.18 -6.59
CA ARG A 9 -19.94 17.62 -7.33
C ARG A 9 -18.70 17.67 -6.44
N ASP A 10 -18.84 18.23 -5.24
CA ASP A 10 -17.74 18.31 -4.28
C ASP A 10 -17.28 16.90 -3.85
N GLY A 11 -18.23 15.99 -3.61
CA GLY A 11 -17.93 14.60 -3.30
C GLY A 11 -17.26 13.84 -4.45
N LEU A 12 -17.68 14.10 -5.70
CA LEU A 12 -17.09 13.49 -6.89
C LEU A 12 -15.62 13.92 -7.07
N GLU A 13 -15.33 15.21 -6.87
CA GLU A 13 -13.96 15.73 -6.99
C GLU A 13 -13.03 15.08 -5.95
N ILE A 14 -13.48 14.97 -4.69
CA ILE A 14 -12.73 14.28 -3.64
C ILE A 14 -12.52 12.80 -4.01
N ALA A 15 -13.56 12.12 -4.46
CA ALA A 15 -13.48 10.70 -4.81
C ALA A 15 -12.50 10.43 -5.95
N VAL A 16 -12.51 11.25 -7.00
CA VAL A 16 -11.58 11.15 -8.13
C VAL A 16 -10.15 11.44 -7.67
N ASN A 17 -9.94 12.45 -6.84
CA ASN A 17 -8.61 12.79 -6.34
C ASN A 17 -8.02 11.65 -5.49
N VAL A 18 -8.79 11.11 -4.55
CA VAL A 18 -8.35 9.97 -3.74
C VAL A 18 -8.08 8.75 -4.62
N GLY A 19 -8.96 8.46 -5.59
CA GLY A 19 -8.75 7.39 -6.55
C GLY A 19 -7.44 7.54 -7.34
N ALA A 20 -7.15 8.75 -7.82
CA ALA A 20 -5.92 9.05 -8.55
C ALA A 20 -4.66 8.86 -7.67
N ILE A 21 -4.70 9.33 -6.42
CA ILE A 21 -3.59 9.16 -5.47
C ILE A 21 -3.34 7.68 -5.19
N LEU A 22 -4.39 6.89 -4.97
CA LEU A 22 -4.25 5.45 -4.72
C LEU A 22 -3.65 4.72 -5.92
N ILE A 23 -4.10 5.03 -7.14
CA ILE A 23 -3.53 4.45 -8.37
C ILE A 23 -2.05 4.81 -8.50
N ALA A 24 -1.70 6.08 -8.30
CA ALA A 24 -0.31 6.53 -8.37
C ALA A 24 0.56 5.85 -7.31
N PHE A 25 0.07 5.71 -6.08
CA PHE A 25 0.80 5.06 -5.00
C PHE A 25 1.05 3.56 -5.28
N ILE A 26 0.02 2.82 -5.70
CA ILE A 26 0.15 1.40 -6.05
C ILE A 26 1.13 1.22 -7.22
N ALA A 27 1.07 2.07 -8.24
CA ALA A 27 1.99 2.04 -9.36
C ALA A 27 3.45 2.30 -8.93
N LEU A 28 3.68 3.23 -8.00
CA LEU A 28 5.01 3.49 -7.45
C LEU A 28 5.54 2.30 -6.65
N VAL A 29 4.70 1.68 -5.81
CA VAL A 29 5.08 0.47 -5.06
C VAL A 29 5.49 -0.64 -6.03
N TYR A 30 4.68 -0.89 -7.06
CA TYR A 30 4.99 -1.90 -8.07
C TYR A 30 6.27 -1.60 -8.86
N LEU A 31 6.51 -0.32 -9.17
CA LEU A 31 7.76 0.10 -9.82
C LEU A 31 8.95 -0.26 -8.93
N VAL A 32 8.91 0.10 -7.64
CA VAL A 32 9.98 -0.23 -6.70
C VAL A 32 10.15 -1.75 -6.58
N ASP A 33 9.06 -2.51 -6.46
CA ASP A 33 9.12 -3.98 -6.42
C ASP A 33 9.78 -4.56 -7.68
N SER A 34 9.43 -4.02 -8.85
CA SER A 34 10.01 -4.46 -10.12
C SER A 34 11.50 -4.10 -10.23
N ALA A 35 11.93 -2.97 -9.68
CA ALA A 35 13.33 -2.59 -9.61
C ALA A 35 14.11 -3.48 -8.63
N LEU A 36 13.51 -3.81 -7.49
CA LEU A 36 14.09 -4.72 -6.49
C LEU A 36 14.14 -6.18 -6.98
N ALA A 37 13.22 -6.58 -7.87
CA ALA A 37 13.23 -7.89 -8.51
C ALA A 37 14.43 -8.13 -9.44
N LEU A 38 15.20 -7.08 -9.77
CA LEU A 38 16.47 -7.21 -10.50
C LEU A 38 17.64 -7.65 -9.60
N LEU A 39 17.49 -7.56 -8.27
CA LEU A 39 18.49 -8.02 -7.31
C LEU A 39 18.42 -9.55 -7.14
N PRO A 40 19.55 -10.21 -6.81
CA PRO A 40 19.57 -11.65 -6.60
C PRO A 40 18.60 -12.07 -5.49
N ASN A 41 17.79 -13.09 -5.79
CA ASN A 41 16.76 -13.61 -4.90
C ASN A 41 17.34 -13.98 -3.54
N ILE A 42 16.81 -13.40 -2.48
CA ILE A 42 17.14 -13.79 -1.10
C ILE A 42 16.21 -14.94 -0.75
N ASN A 43 16.78 -16.11 -0.45
CA ASN A 43 16.03 -17.29 -0.01
C ASN A 43 15.02 -17.86 -1.04
N GLY A 44 15.28 -17.68 -2.34
CA GLY A 44 14.43 -18.18 -3.43
C GLY A 44 13.16 -17.36 -3.68
N GLN A 45 13.00 -16.22 -3.00
CA GLN A 45 11.90 -15.27 -3.20
C GLN A 45 12.45 -13.94 -3.73
N ASN A 46 11.66 -13.27 -4.57
CA ASN A 46 12.00 -11.93 -5.05
C ASN A 46 11.91 -10.95 -3.86
N VAL A 47 12.90 -10.07 -3.76
CA VAL A 47 12.87 -9.01 -2.75
C VAL A 47 11.80 -8.01 -3.17
N SER A 48 10.83 -7.75 -2.27
CA SER A 48 9.78 -6.76 -2.50
C SER A 48 9.76 -5.71 -1.39
N LEU A 49 9.23 -4.53 -1.71
CA LEU A 49 9.09 -3.43 -0.78
C LEU A 49 8.15 -3.81 0.38
N GLN A 50 7.12 -4.63 0.13
CA GLN A 50 6.22 -5.11 1.18
C GLN A 50 6.96 -5.96 2.21
N MET A 51 7.94 -6.77 1.79
CA MET A 51 8.74 -7.59 2.70
C MET A 51 9.63 -6.72 3.60
N ILE A 52 10.29 -5.71 3.01
CA ILE A 52 11.15 -4.77 3.75
C ILE A 52 10.32 -3.97 4.76
N LEU A 53 9.20 -3.41 4.32
CA LEU A 53 8.29 -2.65 5.19
C LEU A 53 7.67 -3.57 6.26
N GLY A 54 7.31 -4.81 5.91
CA GLY A 54 6.80 -5.80 6.85
C GLY A 54 7.79 -6.10 7.96
N PHE A 55 9.08 -6.29 7.64
CA PHE A 55 10.13 -6.47 8.64
C PHE A 55 10.33 -5.22 9.50
N PHE A 56 10.29 -4.03 8.90
CA PHE A 56 10.47 -2.77 9.63
C PHE A 56 9.32 -2.47 10.60
N PHE A 57 8.08 -2.72 10.19
CA PHE A 57 6.88 -2.50 11.01
C PHE A 57 6.51 -3.70 11.91
N TYR A 58 7.14 -4.85 11.73
CA TYR A 58 6.99 -6.04 12.58
C TYR A 58 7.02 -5.76 14.10
N PRO A 59 8.00 -5.02 14.66
CA PRO A 59 8.03 -4.72 16.10
C PRO A 59 6.81 -3.92 16.56
N VAL A 60 6.31 -3.00 15.73
CA VAL A 60 5.11 -2.21 16.03
C VAL A 60 3.87 -3.11 16.05
N VAL A 61 3.75 -4.01 15.07
CA VAL A 61 2.63 -4.97 14.97
C VAL A 61 2.63 -5.95 16.15
N TRP A 62 3.81 -6.38 16.59
CA TRP A 62 3.94 -7.23 17.77
C TRP A 62 3.53 -6.50 19.06
N LEU A 63 3.89 -5.22 19.22
CA LEU A 63 3.47 -4.39 20.36
C LEU A 63 1.96 -4.14 20.39
N MET A 64 1.29 -4.13 19.24
CA MET A 64 -0.18 -4.08 19.16
C MET A 64 -0.87 -5.40 19.55
N GLY A 65 -0.12 -6.45 19.90
CA GLY A 65 -0.66 -7.73 20.36
C GLY A 65 -1.13 -8.67 19.25
N VAL A 66 -0.76 -8.40 17.99
CA VAL A 66 -1.13 -9.26 16.85
C VAL A 66 -0.41 -10.62 16.97
N PRO A 67 -1.13 -11.75 16.91
CA PRO A 67 -0.55 -13.09 16.97
C PRO A 67 0.54 -13.29 15.92
N THR A 68 1.70 -13.79 16.35
CA THR A 68 2.87 -13.96 15.46
C THR A 68 2.68 -15.04 14.40
N SER A 69 1.62 -15.86 14.53
CA SER A 69 1.26 -16.94 13.62
C SER A 69 0.69 -16.46 12.27
N GLU A 70 0.23 -15.22 12.15
CA GLU A 70 -0.35 -14.67 10.90
C GLU A 70 0.59 -13.72 10.14
N LYS A 71 1.82 -13.51 10.63
CA LYS A 71 2.69 -12.40 10.19
C LYS A 71 3.43 -12.61 8.86
N PHE A 72 3.26 -13.75 8.19
CA PHE A 72 4.13 -14.18 7.08
C PHE A 72 3.44 -14.98 5.95
N LEU A 73 2.17 -14.69 5.66
CA LEU A 73 1.52 -15.06 4.39
C LEU A 73 1.10 -13.77 3.66
#